data_AF-H3CKA7-F1
#
_entry.id   AF-H3CKA7-F1
#
_cell.length_a   1.000
_cell.length_b   1.000
_cell.length_c   1.000
_cell.angle_alpha   90.00
_cell.angle_beta   90.00
_cell.angle_gamma   90.00
#
_symmetry.space_group_name_H-M   'P 1'
#
loop_
_entity.id
_entity.type
_entity.pdbx_description
1 polymer ?
#
loop_
_entity_poly.entity_id
_entity_poly.type
_entity_poly.pdbx_seq_one_letter_code
_entity_poly.pdbx_strand_id
1 'polypeptide(L)'
;GIDWAPNTNRIVTCASDRNAYVWTLKDGMWKPTLVLVRINRAATCVKWSPLENKFALGSGARLISVCYFEKENDWWLSKHIKKSVCSTVLSLDWHPNNILLAAGSADLHCRVFSAYIKDIEDKPGPTAWGAKMPFGEMLLEHKDCGGWVHDVSFSPSGDQLAWVAHNSSISVADAAQGKEVTQLTTKHLPLLSVLYVS
;
A
#
# COMPACT_ATOMS: atom_id res chain seq x y z
N GLY A 1 -4.78 11.58 -1.17
CA GLY A 1 -3.51 11.21 -0.53
C GLY A 1 -2.35 11.96 -1.16
N ILE A 2 -1.25 12.12 -0.43
CA ILE A 2 0.01 12.69 -0.91
C ILE A 2 1.15 11.84 -0.36
N ASP A 3 2.20 11.64 -1.14
CA ASP A 3 3.45 11.06 -0.66
C ASP A 3 4.66 11.65 -1.40
N TRP A 4 5.81 11.69 -0.75
CA TRP A 4 7.03 12.30 -1.30
C TRP A 4 8.15 11.26 -1.33
N ALA A 5 8.64 11.00 -2.54
CA ALA A 5 9.80 10.16 -2.82
C ALA A 5 11.09 10.95 -2.50
N PRO A 6 11.79 10.69 -1.37
CA PRO A 6 12.86 11.55 -0.86
C PRO A 6 14.10 11.59 -1.77
N ASN A 7 14.46 10.49 -2.42
CA ASN A 7 15.68 10.40 -3.22
C ASN A 7 15.51 11.00 -4.62
N THR A 8 14.38 10.71 -5.27
CA THR A 8 14.05 11.21 -6.61
C THR A 8 13.40 12.59 -6.59
N ASN A 9 13.07 13.08 -5.39
CA ASN A 9 12.40 14.37 -5.17
C ASN A 9 11.12 14.52 -6.00
N ARG A 10 10.30 13.46 -6.04
CA ARG A 10 9.01 13.45 -6.72
C ARG A 10 7.88 13.36 -5.71
N ILE A 11 6.84 14.14 -5.93
CA ILE A 11 5.61 14.07 -5.14
C ILE A 11 4.60 13.26 -5.94
N VAL A 12 3.84 12.39 -5.29
CA VAL A 12 2.65 11.78 -5.87
C VAL A 12 1.42 12.26 -5.12
N THR A 13 0.37 12.62 -5.85
CA THR A 13 -0.92 12.98 -5.27
C THR A 13 -2.02 12.16 -5.89
N CYS A 14 -3.04 11.81 -5.11
CA CYS A 14 -4.27 11.20 -5.59
C CYS A 14 -5.50 11.86 -4.95
N ALA A 15 -6.62 11.90 -5.66
CA ALA A 15 -7.82 12.59 -5.20
C ALA A 15 -9.14 11.90 -5.62
N SER A 16 -10.25 12.48 -5.15
CA SER A 16 -11.61 12.00 -5.44
C SER A 16 -12.04 12.17 -6.89
N ASP A 17 -11.33 13.00 -7.65
CA ASP A 17 -11.50 13.19 -9.11
C ASP A 17 -11.09 11.96 -9.94
N ARG A 18 -10.54 10.93 -9.27
CA ARG A 18 -10.05 9.65 -9.82
C ARG A 18 -8.69 9.75 -10.49
N ASN A 19 -8.02 10.88 -10.37
CA ASN A 19 -6.70 11.10 -10.95
C ASN A 19 -5.59 10.84 -9.93
N ALA A 20 -4.42 10.54 -10.49
CA ALA A 20 -3.16 10.66 -9.78
C ALA A 20 -2.18 11.47 -10.62
N TYR A 21 -1.35 12.26 -9.95
CA TYR A 21 -0.31 13.05 -10.59
C TYR A 21 1.02 12.75 -9.93
N VAL A 22 2.06 12.60 -10.75
CA VAL A 22 3.45 12.63 -10.29
C VAL A 22 4.01 14.00 -10.63
N TRP A 23 4.47 14.71 -9.62
CA TRP A 23 5.02 16.04 -9.72
C TRP A 23 6.54 15.96 -9.74
N THR A 24 7.14 16.66 -10.69
CA THR A 24 8.60 16.79 -10.79
C THR A 24 8.97 18.27 -10.71
N LEU A 25 9.99 18.59 -9.91
CA LEU A 25 10.52 19.95 -9.82
C LEU A 25 11.41 20.24 -11.04
N LYS A 26 11.01 21.18 -11.89
CA LYS A 26 11.80 21.67 -13.03
C LYS A 26 11.80 23.20 -13.02
N ASP A 27 12.98 23.79 -13.09
CA ASP A 27 13.16 25.25 -13.12
C ASP A 27 12.50 25.97 -11.92
N GLY A 28 12.60 25.37 -10.73
CA GLY A 28 11.98 25.90 -9.51
C GLY A 28 10.46 25.75 -9.43
N MET A 29 9.82 25.09 -10.40
CA MET A 29 8.37 24.90 -10.45
C MET A 29 7.99 23.43 -10.51
N TRP A 30 7.00 23.02 -9.71
CA TRP A 30 6.45 21.67 -9.75
C TRP A 30 5.57 21.50 -10.98
N LYS A 31 5.94 20.58 -11.87
CA LYS A 31 5.19 20.23 -13.09
C LYS A 31 4.49 18.88 -12.89
N PRO A 32 3.15 18.80 -13.02
CA PRO A 32 2.42 17.55 -12.89
C PRO A 32 2.48 16.71 -14.16
N THR A 33 2.60 15.40 -13.99
CA THR A 33 2.40 14.39 -15.04
C THR A 33 1.22 13.51 -14.64
N LEU A 34 0.19 13.46 -15.47
CA LEU A 34 -1.01 12.64 -15.23
C LEU A 34 -0.65 11.15 -15.29
N VAL A 35 -1.15 10.38 -14.33
CA VAL A 35 -1.02 8.91 -14.30
C VAL A 35 -2.37 8.26 -14.60
N LEU A 36 -2.39 7.40 -15.62
CA LEU A 36 -3.58 6.62 -15.99
C LEU A 36 -3.77 5.42 -15.05
N VAL A 37 -4.36 5.68 -13.89
CA VAL A 37 -4.63 4.68 -12.85
C VAL A 37 -5.80 3.73 -13.16
N ARG A 38 -6.64 4.09 -14.16
CA ARG A 38 -7.77 3.29 -14.66
C ARG A 38 -8.80 2.89 -13.59
N ILE A 39 -9.17 3.83 -12.71
CA ILE A 39 -10.19 3.62 -11.67
C ILE A 39 -11.49 4.36 -11.99
N ASN A 40 -12.63 3.84 -11.52
CA ASN A 40 -13.96 4.42 -11.75
C ASN A 40 -14.62 4.99 -10.47
N ARG A 41 -13.86 5.11 -9.38
CA ARG A 41 -14.23 5.69 -8.08
C ARG A 41 -13.04 6.45 -7.51
N ALA A 42 -13.28 7.27 -6.49
CA ALA A 42 -12.26 8.08 -5.83
C ALA A 42 -11.00 7.30 -5.46
N ALA A 43 -9.83 7.92 -5.62
CA ALA A 43 -8.60 7.47 -4.98
C ALA A 43 -8.59 7.97 -3.53
N THR A 44 -8.13 7.13 -2.61
CA THR A 44 -8.24 7.37 -1.16
C THR A 44 -6.88 7.55 -0.51
N CYS A 45 -5.92 6.71 -0.85
CA CYS A 45 -4.55 6.74 -0.34
C CYS A 45 -3.55 6.49 -1.47
N VAL A 46 -2.30 6.93 -1.26
CA VAL A 46 -1.19 6.71 -2.18
C VAL A 46 0.11 6.63 -1.40
N LYS A 47 1.02 5.73 -1.81
CA LYS A 47 2.35 5.57 -1.22
C LYS A 47 3.39 5.21 -2.27
N TRP A 48 4.50 5.92 -2.29
CA TRP A 48 5.72 5.52 -3.02
C TRP A 48 6.31 4.26 -2.41
N SER A 49 6.85 3.40 -3.26
CA SER A 49 7.64 2.26 -2.80
C SER A 49 9.02 2.73 -2.31
N PRO A 50 9.71 1.97 -1.43
CA PRO A 50 11.01 2.34 -0.87
C PRO A 50 12.10 2.66 -1.90
N LEU A 51 12.12 1.97 -3.04
CA LEU A 51 13.06 2.23 -4.15
C LEU A 51 12.57 3.32 -5.11
N GLU A 52 11.39 3.89 -4.87
CA GLU A 52 10.78 4.98 -5.63
C GLU A 52 10.59 4.67 -7.13
N ASN A 53 10.67 3.38 -7.51
CA ASN A 53 10.48 2.92 -8.88
C ASN A 53 9.00 2.65 -9.22
N LYS A 54 8.13 2.59 -8.20
CA LYS A 54 6.68 2.45 -8.34
C LYS A 54 5.95 3.08 -7.16
N PHE A 55 4.64 3.23 -7.28
CA PHE A 55 3.77 3.62 -6.17
C PHE A 55 2.47 2.82 -6.18
N ALA A 56 1.84 2.70 -5.02
CA ALA A 56 0.55 2.04 -4.87
C ALA A 56 -0.53 3.08 -4.54
N LEU A 57 -1.73 2.87 -5.07
CA LEU A 57 -2.88 3.72 -4.88
C LEU A 57 -4.10 2.88 -4.51
N GLY A 58 -4.70 3.21 -3.36
CA GLY A 58 -5.96 2.62 -2.91
C GLY A 58 -7.15 3.40 -3.48
N SER A 59 -8.26 2.69 -3.71
CA SER A 59 -9.46 3.30 -4.29
C SER A 59 -10.75 2.73 -3.70
N GLY A 60 -11.81 3.55 -3.74
CA GLY A 60 -13.20 3.10 -3.58
C GLY A 60 -13.69 2.16 -4.70
N ALA A 61 -12.88 1.94 -5.74
CA ALA A 61 -13.15 0.98 -6.82
C ALA A 61 -12.85 -0.47 -6.39
N ARG A 62 -12.55 -0.70 -5.10
CA ARG A 62 -12.28 -2.02 -4.51
C ARG A 62 -11.07 -2.69 -5.15
N LEU A 63 -10.02 -1.90 -5.34
CA LEU A 63 -8.77 -2.36 -5.94
C LEU A 63 -7.61 -1.47 -5.49
N ILE A 64 -6.40 -1.98 -5.68
CA ILE A 64 -5.15 -1.24 -5.54
C ILE A 64 -4.51 -1.12 -6.92
N SER A 65 -4.16 0.10 -7.34
CA SER A 65 -3.39 0.36 -8.56
C SER A 65 -1.91 0.48 -8.22
N VAL A 66 -1.09 -0.44 -8.72
CA VAL A 66 0.37 -0.36 -8.65
C VAL A 66 0.88 0.27 -9.94
N CYS A 67 1.43 1.48 -9.82
CA CYS A 67 1.81 2.30 -10.96
C CYS A 67 3.34 2.43 -11.04
N TYR A 68 3.87 2.34 -12.25
CA TYR A 68 5.31 2.40 -12.52
C TYR A 68 5.57 3.09 -13.85
N PHE A 69 6.78 3.61 -14.02
CA PHE A 69 7.17 4.36 -15.21
C PHE A 69 7.81 3.44 -16.24
N GLU A 70 7.27 3.41 -17.45
CA GLU A 70 7.83 2.68 -18.59
C GLU A 70 8.73 3.61 -19.39
N LYS A 71 10.05 3.46 -19.23
CA LYS A 71 11.04 4.35 -19.83
C LYS A 71 11.00 4.37 -21.36
N GLU A 72 10.67 3.24 -21.99
CA GLU A 72 10.67 3.11 -23.45
C GLU A 72 9.61 4.00 -24.11
N ASN A 73 8.46 4.16 -23.46
CA ASN A 73 7.31 4.89 -23.99
C ASN A 73 7.05 6.22 -23.25
N ASP A 74 7.91 6.59 -22.30
CA ASP A 74 7.87 7.84 -21.52
C ASP A 74 6.53 8.12 -20.81
N TRP A 75 5.90 7.07 -20.24
CA TRP A 75 4.60 7.19 -19.59
C TRP A 75 4.41 6.26 -18.39
N TRP A 76 3.40 6.57 -17.59
CA TRP A 76 3.03 5.78 -16.42
C TRP A 76 2.03 4.68 -16.77
N LEU A 77 2.40 3.45 -16.41
CA LEU A 77 1.56 2.26 -16.47
C LEU A 77 0.94 1.97 -15.10
N SER A 78 -0.16 1.20 -15.10
CA SER A 78 -0.78 0.67 -13.89
C SER A 78 -1.18 -0.80 -14.05
N LYS A 79 -0.93 -1.61 -13.01
CA LYS A 79 -1.46 -2.97 -12.82
C LYS A 79 -2.37 -2.98 -11.59
N HIS A 80 -3.44 -3.78 -11.62
CA HIS A 80 -4.47 -3.78 -10.56
C HIS A 80 -4.47 -5.06 -9.74
N ILE A 81 -4.51 -4.90 -8.41
CA ILE A 81 -4.82 -5.97 -7.46
C ILE A 81 -6.31 -5.83 -7.10
N LYS A 82 -7.15 -6.78 -7.54
CA LYS A 82 -8.63 -6.66 -7.46
C LYS A 82 -9.34 -7.83 -6.78
N LYS A 83 -8.93 -9.08 -7.02
CA LYS A 83 -9.75 -10.28 -6.72
C LYS A 83 -10.17 -10.42 -5.26
N SER A 84 -9.35 -9.95 -4.33
CA SER A 84 -9.53 -10.14 -2.88
C SER A 84 -10.07 -8.92 -2.15
N VAL A 85 -10.13 -7.74 -2.77
CA VAL A 85 -10.54 -6.49 -2.12
C VAL A 85 -12.03 -6.26 -2.36
N CYS A 86 -12.83 -6.24 -1.31
CA CYS A 86 -14.30 -6.23 -1.41
C CYS A 86 -14.93 -4.86 -1.08
N SER A 87 -14.15 -3.90 -0.59
CA SER A 87 -14.60 -2.54 -0.27
C SER A 87 -13.48 -1.52 -0.52
N THR A 88 -13.70 -0.27 -0.14
CA THR A 88 -12.72 0.82 -0.27
C THR A 88 -11.42 0.47 0.46
N VAL A 89 -10.29 0.64 -0.22
CA VAL A 89 -8.95 0.60 0.41
C VAL A 89 -8.73 1.91 1.14
N LEU A 90 -8.36 1.86 2.42
CA LEU A 90 -8.23 3.04 3.28
C LEU A 90 -6.77 3.41 3.51
N SER A 91 -5.90 2.41 3.64
CA SER A 91 -4.48 2.58 3.97
C SER A 91 -3.62 1.58 3.21
N LEU A 92 -2.36 1.98 3.02
CA LEU A 92 -1.34 1.22 2.34
C LEU A 92 -0.02 1.47 3.04
N ASP A 93 0.80 0.43 3.16
CA ASP A 93 2.20 0.59 3.56
C ASP A 93 3.09 -0.44 2.86
N TRP A 94 4.28 0.01 2.47
CA TRP A 94 5.23 -0.81 1.74
C TRP A 94 6.17 -1.52 2.70
N HIS A 95 6.38 -2.80 2.44
CA HIS A 95 7.45 -3.54 3.10
C HIS A 95 8.82 -3.04 2.60
N PRO A 96 9.87 -3.06 3.45
CA PRO A 96 11.20 -2.54 3.11
C PRO A 96 11.82 -3.18 1.85
N ASN A 97 11.45 -4.41 1.52
CA ASN A 97 11.89 -5.11 0.30
C ASN A 97 11.34 -4.54 -1.02
N ASN A 98 10.51 -3.49 -1.01
CA ASN A 98 9.91 -2.87 -2.20
C ASN A 98 8.87 -3.72 -2.95
N ILE A 99 8.53 -4.92 -2.45
CA ILE A 99 7.68 -5.89 -3.14
C ILE A 99 6.36 -6.10 -2.41
N LEU A 100 6.41 -6.32 -1.11
CA LEU A 100 5.19 -6.57 -0.34
C LEU A 100 4.49 -5.24 -0.03
N LEU A 101 3.16 -5.29 -0.07
CA LEU A 101 2.30 -4.16 0.13
C LEU A 101 1.18 -4.56 1.10
N ALA A 102 1.15 -3.92 2.26
CA ALA A 102 0.05 -4.04 3.20
C ALA A 102 -1.11 -3.15 2.76
N ALA A 103 -2.34 -3.60 3.04
CA ALA A 103 -3.55 -2.84 2.74
C ALA A 103 -4.59 -3.05 3.84
N GLY A 104 -5.12 -1.95 4.36
CA GLY A 104 -6.31 -1.91 5.20
C GLY A 104 -7.52 -1.46 4.39
N SER A 105 -8.67 -2.10 4.60
CA SER A 105 -9.89 -1.78 3.85
C SER A 105 -11.17 -1.74 4.69
N ALA A 106 -12.19 -1.10 4.13
CA ALA A 106 -13.52 -0.97 4.72
C ALA A 106 -14.36 -2.27 4.67
N ASP A 107 -13.80 -3.36 4.14
CA ASP A 107 -14.36 -4.71 4.25
C ASP A 107 -13.87 -5.44 5.51
N LEU A 108 -13.30 -4.70 6.47
CA LEU A 108 -12.84 -5.16 7.77
C LEU A 108 -11.62 -6.08 7.72
N HIS A 109 -10.89 -6.10 6.60
CA HIS A 109 -9.74 -6.98 6.44
C HIS A 109 -8.42 -6.19 6.37
N CYS A 110 -7.37 -6.79 6.95
CA CYS A 110 -5.98 -6.41 6.74
C CYS A 110 -5.32 -7.46 5.83
N ARG A 111 -4.61 -7.03 4.79
CA ARG A 111 -4.02 -7.92 3.80
C ARG A 111 -2.58 -7.55 3.49
N VAL A 112 -1.78 -8.54 3.10
CA VAL A 112 -0.46 -8.35 2.49
C VAL A 112 -0.49 -8.96 1.09
N PHE A 113 -0.10 -8.16 0.10
CA PHE A 113 0.00 -8.57 -1.30
C PHE A 113 1.44 -8.51 -1.80
N SER A 114 1.75 -9.29 -2.83
CA SER A 114 2.88 -8.99 -3.71
C SER A 114 2.47 -7.94 -4.75
N ALA A 115 3.24 -6.86 -4.81
CA ALA A 115 3.17 -5.82 -5.85
C ALA A 115 4.38 -5.89 -6.80
N TYR A 116 4.99 -7.08 -6.96
CA TYR A 116 6.14 -7.33 -7.83
C TYR A 116 5.86 -7.01 -9.30
N ILE A 117 6.71 -6.19 -9.92
CA ILE A 117 6.65 -5.83 -11.34
C ILE A 117 7.95 -6.27 -12.03
N LYS A 118 7.90 -7.43 -12.70
CA LYS A 118 9.04 -8.04 -13.41
C LYS A 118 9.84 -7.06 -14.29
N ASP A 119 9.18 -6.10 -14.90
CA ASP A 119 9.78 -5.23 -15.92
C ASP A 119 10.64 -4.10 -15.33
N ILE A 120 10.58 -3.86 -14.02
CA ILE A 120 11.30 -2.74 -13.36
C ILE A 120 12.15 -3.15 -12.16
N GLU A 121 12.12 -4.43 -11.76
CA GLU A 121 12.84 -4.93 -10.60
C GLU A 121 13.16 -6.42 -10.69
N ASP A 122 14.17 -6.83 -9.93
CA ASP A 122 14.62 -8.23 -9.89
C ASP A 122 13.60 -9.15 -9.22
N LYS A 123 13.70 -10.44 -9.55
CA LYS A 123 12.85 -11.46 -8.95
C LYS A 123 13.08 -11.51 -7.43
N PRO A 124 12.03 -11.37 -6.61
CA PRO A 124 12.18 -11.39 -5.16
C PRO A 124 12.62 -12.77 -4.64
N GLY A 125 13.49 -12.75 -3.62
CA GLY A 125 13.76 -13.90 -2.77
C GLY A 125 12.64 -14.15 -1.75
N PRO A 126 12.63 -15.29 -1.05
CA PRO A 126 11.62 -15.60 -0.05
C PRO A 126 11.68 -14.63 1.15
N THR A 127 10.54 -14.46 1.81
CA THR A 127 10.41 -13.71 3.08
C THR A 127 9.67 -14.56 4.11
N ALA A 128 9.62 -14.13 5.36
CA ALA A 128 8.77 -14.75 6.39
C ALA A 128 7.28 -14.76 5.99
N TRP A 129 6.86 -13.82 5.14
CA TRP A 129 5.49 -13.77 4.61
C TRP A 129 5.19 -14.84 3.56
N GLY A 130 6.19 -15.36 2.88
CA GLY A 130 6.01 -16.39 1.86
C GLY A 130 7.17 -16.47 0.86
N ALA A 131 7.23 -17.59 0.14
CA ALA A 131 8.31 -17.86 -0.82
C ALA A 131 7.97 -17.48 -2.27
N LYS A 132 6.69 -17.49 -2.65
CA LYS A 132 6.23 -17.19 -4.01
C LYS A 132 5.47 -15.87 -3.99
N MET A 133 5.88 -14.94 -4.84
CA MET A 133 5.33 -13.58 -4.85
C MET A 133 5.06 -13.08 -6.28
N PRO A 134 4.31 -13.82 -7.13
CA PRO A 134 3.83 -13.23 -8.38
C PRO A 134 2.93 -12.01 -8.08
N PHE A 135 2.79 -11.11 -9.06
CA PHE A 135 1.96 -9.92 -8.89
C PHE A 135 0.54 -10.28 -8.44
N GLY A 136 0.07 -9.64 -7.37
CA GLY A 136 -1.27 -9.82 -6.80
C GLY A 136 -1.43 -11.05 -5.89
N GLU A 137 -0.36 -11.81 -5.64
CA GLU A 137 -0.39 -12.91 -4.67
C GLU A 137 -0.73 -12.38 -3.28
N MET A 138 -1.64 -13.05 -2.58
CA MET A 138 -2.05 -12.68 -1.23
C MET A 138 -1.26 -13.52 -0.22
N LEU A 139 -0.39 -12.87 0.56
CA LEU A 139 0.46 -13.53 1.55
C LEU A 139 -0.13 -13.52 2.96
N LEU A 140 -1.01 -12.55 3.25
CA LEU A 140 -1.78 -12.50 4.48
C LEU A 140 -3.19 -12.02 4.14
N GLU A 141 -4.18 -12.65 4.76
CA GLU A 141 -5.52 -12.10 4.91
C GLU A 141 -5.98 -12.33 6.35
N HIS A 142 -6.04 -11.26 7.14
CA HIS A 142 -6.69 -11.27 8.44
C HIS A 142 -8.10 -10.70 8.27
N LYS A 143 -9.09 -11.57 8.46
CA LYS A 143 -10.52 -11.23 8.31
C LYS A 143 -11.09 -10.71 9.61
N ASP A 144 -12.21 -10.01 9.50
CA ASP A 144 -13.02 -9.58 10.64
C ASP A 144 -12.22 -8.83 11.73
N CYS A 145 -11.47 -7.78 11.34
CA CYS A 145 -10.71 -6.91 12.24
C CYS A 145 -11.60 -6.12 13.23
N GLY A 146 -12.90 -6.42 13.31
CA GLY A 146 -13.90 -5.77 14.14
C GLY A 146 -14.35 -4.38 13.67
N GLY A 147 -13.78 -3.87 12.59
CA GLY A 147 -14.09 -2.54 12.07
C GLY A 147 -13.30 -2.23 10.80
N TRP A 148 -13.57 -1.08 10.18
CA TRP A 148 -12.75 -0.58 9.09
C TRP A 148 -11.28 -0.49 9.53
N VAL A 149 -10.37 -1.02 8.72
CA VAL A 149 -8.94 -0.95 9.00
C VAL A 149 -8.44 0.41 8.51
N HIS A 150 -8.25 1.34 9.46
CA HIS A 150 -7.92 2.73 9.15
C HIS A 150 -6.50 2.91 8.69
N ASP A 151 -5.56 2.19 9.30
CA ASP A 151 -4.13 2.30 8.98
C ASP A 151 -3.39 0.99 9.18
N VAL A 152 -2.30 0.84 8.44
CA VAL A 152 -1.41 -0.33 8.45
C VAL A 152 0.05 0.14 8.43
N SER A 153 0.95 -0.56 9.11
CA SER A 153 2.37 -0.21 9.11
C SER A 153 3.25 -1.46 9.26
N PHE A 154 4.16 -1.68 8.32
CA PHE A 154 5.24 -2.66 8.46
C PHE A 154 6.27 -2.19 9.47
N SER A 155 6.85 -3.13 10.19
CA SER A 155 8.05 -2.87 10.99
C SER A 155 9.24 -2.53 10.09
N PRO A 156 10.28 -1.84 10.60
CA PRO A 156 11.50 -1.57 9.84
C PRO A 156 12.21 -2.82 9.33
N SER A 157 12.10 -3.96 10.04
CA SER A 157 12.60 -5.25 9.56
C SER A 157 11.73 -5.86 8.45
N GLY A 158 10.45 -5.50 8.41
CA GLY A 158 9.44 -6.05 7.52
C GLY A 158 8.77 -7.32 8.04
N ASP A 159 9.25 -7.91 9.13
CA ASP A 159 8.71 -9.18 9.65
C ASP A 159 7.40 -9.04 10.44
N GLN A 160 7.04 -7.82 10.83
CA GLN A 160 5.79 -7.55 11.53
C GLN A 160 4.94 -6.54 10.77
N LEU A 161 3.62 -6.69 10.88
CA LEU A 161 2.63 -5.76 10.36
C LEU A 161 1.67 -5.36 11.47
N ALA A 162 1.61 -4.07 11.78
CA ALA A 162 0.63 -3.51 12.69
C ALA A 162 -0.56 -2.92 11.92
N TRP A 163 -1.75 -2.96 12.49
CA TRP A 163 -2.92 -2.24 11.98
C TRP A 163 -3.85 -1.77 13.10
N VAL A 164 -4.65 -0.75 12.79
CA VAL A 164 -5.68 -0.22 13.69
C VAL A 164 -7.05 -0.26 13.03
N ALA A 165 -8.06 -0.62 13.81
CA ALA A 165 -9.42 -0.82 13.32
C ALA A 165 -10.45 0.02 14.09
N HIS A 166 -11.62 0.20 13.46
CA HIS A 166 -12.72 1.03 13.97
C HIS A 166 -13.32 0.56 15.30
N ASN A 167 -12.99 -0.64 15.80
CA ASN A 167 -13.41 -1.18 17.10
C ASN A 167 -12.45 -0.80 18.25
N SER A 168 -11.61 0.23 18.06
CA SER A 168 -10.60 0.66 19.04
C SER A 168 -9.54 -0.40 19.38
N SER A 169 -9.25 -1.30 18.44
CA SER A 169 -8.17 -2.28 18.58
C SER A 169 -6.92 -1.93 17.77
N ILE A 170 -5.78 -2.32 18.33
CA ILE A 170 -4.48 -2.40 17.66
C ILE A 170 -4.14 -3.88 17.53
N SER A 171 -3.72 -4.31 16.35
CA SER A 171 -3.28 -5.69 16.10
C SER A 171 -1.92 -5.72 15.46
N VAL A 172 -1.15 -6.77 15.72
CA VAL A 172 0.17 -7.01 15.13
C VAL A 172 0.23 -8.47 14.65
N ALA A 173 0.55 -8.67 13.38
CA ALA A 173 0.90 -9.98 12.81
C ALA A 173 2.43 -10.13 12.78
N ASP A 174 2.94 -11.26 13.26
CA ASP A 174 4.37 -11.60 13.22
C ASP A 174 4.62 -12.74 12.21
N ALA A 175 5.22 -12.42 11.08
CA ALA A 175 5.47 -13.37 10.00
C ALA A 175 6.53 -14.42 10.36
N ALA A 176 7.48 -14.09 11.24
CA ALA A 176 8.48 -15.05 11.72
C ALA A 176 7.85 -16.10 12.65
N GLN A 177 6.75 -15.75 13.32
CA GLN A 177 5.95 -16.63 14.18
C GLN A 177 4.71 -17.15 13.45
N GLY A 178 4.86 -17.60 12.21
CA GLY A 178 3.76 -18.23 11.47
C GLY A 178 2.59 -17.29 11.14
N LYS A 179 2.81 -15.97 11.15
CA LYS A 179 1.79 -14.93 10.96
C LYS A 179 0.75 -14.89 12.09
N GLU A 180 1.14 -15.29 13.30
CA GLU A 180 0.29 -15.16 14.48
C GLU A 180 -0.07 -13.69 14.72
N VAL A 181 -1.33 -13.47 15.11
CA VAL A 181 -1.89 -12.14 15.34
C VAL A 181 -2.15 -11.94 16.82
N THR A 182 -1.53 -10.92 17.40
CA THR A 182 -1.85 -10.42 18.74
C THR A 182 -2.70 -9.16 18.63
N GLN A 183 -3.74 -9.04 19.44
CA GLN A 183 -4.66 -7.90 19.43
C GLN A 183 -4.83 -7.31 20.83
N LEU A 184 -4.86 -5.99 20.89
CA LEU A 184 -5.18 -5.21 22.08
C LEU A 184 -6.37 -4.29 21.78
N THR A 185 -7.48 -4.50 22.47
CA THR A 185 -8.63 -3.59 22.44
C THR A 185 -8.52 -2.57 23.55
N THR A 186 -8.64 -1.29 23.19
CA THR A 186 -8.57 -0.19 24.16
C THR A 186 -9.96 0.30 24.56
N LYS A 187 -10.05 0.98 25.71
CA LYS A 187 -11.29 1.65 26.16
C LYS A 187 -11.52 3.03 25.54
N HIS A 188 -10.65 3.44 24.61
CA HIS A 188 -10.67 4.76 24.01
C HIS A 188 -11.42 4.76 22.67
N LEU A 189 -11.50 5.92 22.04
CA LEU A 189 -12.04 6.04 20.68
C LEU A 189 -11.14 5.34 19.65
N PRO A 190 -11.66 5.03 18.45
CA PRO A 190 -10.89 4.35 17.43
C PRO A 190 -9.63 5.09 17.02
N LEU A 191 -8.55 4.33 16.82
CA LEU A 191 -7.29 4.86 16.32
C LEU A 191 -7.36 4.95 14.79
N LEU A 192 -6.82 6.04 14.26
CA LEU A 192 -6.85 6.32 12.81
C LEU A 192 -5.50 6.14 12.13
N SER A 193 -4.41 6.06 12.89
CA SER A 193 -3.07 5.88 12.34
C SER A 193 -2.17 5.05 13.27
N VAL A 194 -1.21 4.35 12.67
CA VAL A 194 -0.21 3.54 13.37
C VAL A 194 1.14 3.62 12.64
N LEU A 195 2.22 3.64 13.40
CA LEU A 195 3.59 3.66 12.89
C LEU A 195 4.51 2.96 13.88
N TYR A 196 5.51 2.21 13.37
CA TYR A 196 6.63 1.74 14.17
C TYR A 196 7.64 2.87 14.42
N VAL A 197 8.00 3.09 15.68
CA VAL A 197 9.06 4.04 16.06
C VAL A 197 10.40 3.31 16.10
N SER A 198 11.42 3.88 15.48
CA SER A 198 12.82 3.41 15.51
C SER A 198 13.64 4.10 16.60
#